data_AF-A0A0F7RXX9-F1
#
_entry.id   AF-A0A0F7RXX9-F1
#
_cell.length_a   1.000
_cell.length_b   1.000
_cell.length_c   1.000
_cell.angle_alpha   90.00
_cell.angle_beta   90.00
_cell.angle_gamma   90.00
#
_symmetry.space_group_name_H-M   'P 1'
#
loop_
_entity.id
_entity.type
_entity.pdbx_description
1 polymer ?
#
loop_
_entity_poly.entity_id
_entity_poly.type
_entity_poly.pdbx_seq_one_letter_code
_entity_poly.pdbx_strand_id
1 'polypeptide(L)'
;MSAPYKPTPEEASSAPTSSYLSSSSPRTSSTNTNTSASTNDPSQPQDFISVMSHKTPSKFTDPCAHAAKLSMKCLDDHAYDRSKCGDVFSQYRECKKAWIRQRRKDRLNNRPGAFD
;
A
#
# COMPACT_ATOMS: atom_id res chain seq x y z
N MET A 1 44.24 -17.00 -20.19
CA MET A 1 44.43 -15.71 -20.87
C MET A 1 43.10 -15.34 -21.50
N SER A 2 42.28 -14.52 -20.84
CA SER A 2 41.01 -14.05 -21.39
C SER A 2 41.22 -12.67 -21.99
N ALA A 3 40.97 -12.51 -23.29
CA ALA A 3 41.08 -11.24 -23.96
C ALA A 3 39.96 -10.27 -23.49
N PRO A 4 40.24 -8.97 -23.34
CA PRO A 4 39.20 -8.00 -23.02
C PRO A 4 38.29 -7.77 -24.23
N TYR A 5 36.97 -7.77 -23.98
CA TYR A 5 35.95 -7.48 -24.98
C TYR A 5 36.10 -6.05 -25.51
N LYS A 6 36.13 -5.89 -26.85
CA LYS A 6 36.25 -4.61 -27.54
C LYS A 6 34.95 -4.33 -28.31
N PRO A 7 34.08 -3.40 -27.85
CA PRO A 7 32.83 -3.09 -28.53
C PRO A 7 33.06 -2.33 -29.85
N THR A 8 32.26 -2.66 -30.85
CA THR A 8 32.25 -2.08 -32.20
C THR A 8 31.54 -0.72 -32.24
N PRO A 9 31.81 0.14 -33.26
CA PRO A 9 31.30 1.52 -33.30
C PRO A 9 29.80 1.68 -33.56
N GLU A 10 29.08 0.60 -33.86
CA GLU A 10 27.65 0.66 -34.21
C GLU A 10 26.70 0.59 -33.01
N GLU A 11 27.20 0.26 -31.81
CA GLU A 11 26.40 0.16 -30.58
C GLU A 11 26.27 1.50 -29.83
N ALA A 12 26.20 2.62 -30.57
CA ALA A 12 26.09 3.97 -30.01
C ALA A 12 24.81 4.73 -30.41
N SER A 13 23.91 4.13 -31.20
CA SER A 13 22.77 4.87 -31.79
C SER A 13 21.38 4.29 -31.56
N SER A 14 21.16 3.55 -30.48
CA SER A 14 19.81 3.09 -30.12
C SER A 14 19.53 3.36 -28.65
N ALA A 15 19.45 4.65 -28.32
CA ALA A 15 18.75 5.07 -27.13
C ALA A 15 17.25 4.71 -27.30
N PRO A 16 16.62 3.95 -26.40
CA PRO A 16 15.18 3.95 -26.32
C PRO A 16 14.78 5.33 -25.79
N THR A 17 14.36 6.22 -26.69
CA THR A 17 13.63 7.43 -26.33
C THR A 17 12.31 6.99 -25.72
N SER A 18 12.33 6.76 -24.41
CA SER A 18 11.12 6.49 -23.67
C SER A 18 10.32 7.78 -23.56
N SER A 19 9.47 8.02 -24.55
CA SER A 19 8.36 8.95 -24.49
C SER A 19 7.31 8.38 -23.54
N TYR A 20 7.62 8.43 -22.23
CA TYR A 20 6.59 8.32 -21.21
C TYR A 20 5.68 9.55 -21.38
N LEU A 21 4.56 9.34 -22.08
CA LEU A 21 3.44 10.25 -22.10
C LEU A 21 3.06 10.59 -20.65
N SER A 22 3.40 11.80 -20.22
CA SER A 22 2.83 12.44 -19.04
C SER A 22 1.34 12.71 -19.32
N SER A 23 0.51 11.68 -19.15
CA SER A 23 -0.92 11.85 -18.97
C SER A 23 -1.15 12.36 -17.56
N SER A 24 -1.09 13.69 -17.41
CA SER A 24 -1.57 14.41 -16.25
C SER A 24 -3.10 14.26 -16.17
N SER A 25 -3.58 13.11 -15.67
CA SER A 25 -4.97 13.01 -15.25
C SER A 25 -5.16 13.93 -14.04
N PRO A 26 -6.13 14.85 -14.06
CA PRO A 26 -6.44 15.65 -12.89
C PRO A 26 -6.85 14.69 -11.77
N ARG A 27 -6.10 14.73 -10.65
CA ARG A 27 -6.53 14.14 -9.38
C ARG A 27 -7.88 14.76 -9.06
N THR A 28 -8.93 14.00 -9.32
CA THR A 28 -10.27 14.27 -8.82
C THR A 28 -10.17 14.38 -7.31
N SER A 29 -10.30 15.62 -6.86
CA SER A 29 -10.91 16.03 -5.61
C SER A 29 -10.48 15.24 -4.37
N SER A 30 -9.47 15.79 -3.69
CA SER A 30 -9.44 15.72 -2.23
C SER A 30 -10.76 16.31 -1.70
N THR A 31 -11.75 15.47 -1.48
CA THR A 31 -12.90 15.82 -0.64
C THR A 31 -12.40 15.81 0.79
N ASN A 32 -11.98 16.99 1.23
CA ASN A 32 -11.71 17.32 2.62
C ASN A 32 -13.04 17.26 3.38
N THR A 33 -13.40 16.09 3.90
CA THR A 33 -14.54 15.92 4.81
C THR A 33 -14.00 15.69 6.21
N ASN A 34 -13.86 16.81 6.92
CA ASN A 34 -14.04 16.83 8.36
C ASN A 34 -15.47 16.35 8.63
N THR A 35 -15.65 15.07 8.88
CA THR A 35 -16.87 14.52 9.47
C THR A 35 -16.45 13.48 10.49
N SER A 36 -16.25 13.98 11.70
CA SER A 36 -16.25 13.20 12.91
C SER A 36 -17.58 12.44 13.04
N ALA A 37 -17.46 11.17 13.46
CA ALA A 37 -18.45 10.30 14.09
C ALA A 37 -19.11 9.21 13.23
N SER A 38 -18.74 7.98 13.60
CA SER A 38 -19.50 6.72 13.55
C SER A 38 -19.38 5.78 12.34
N THR A 39 -18.57 4.74 12.60
CA THR A 39 -18.76 3.30 12.30
C THR A 39 -18.50 2.81 10.87
N ASN A 40 -17.39 2.06 10.75
CA ASN A 40 -17.05 1.13 9.66
C ASN A 40 -16.47 1.71 8.35
N ASP A 41 -15.59 2.71 8.43
CA ASP A 41 -14.70 3.00 7.29
C ASP A 41 -13.59 1.92 7.22
N PRO A 42 -13.57 1.05 6.19
CA PRO A 42 -12.58 -0.03 6.08
C PRO A 42 -11.17 0.46 5.78
N SER A 43 -11.03 1.72 5.36
CA SER A 43 -9.77 2.30 4.91
C SER A 43 -8.87 2.73 6.07
N GLN A 44 -9.42 2.89 7.28
CA GLN A 44 -8.67 3.38 8.42
C GLN A 44 -8.03 2.20 9.21
N PRO A 45 -6.69 2.15 9.33
CA PRO A 45 -6.01 1.15 10.14
C PRO A 45 -6.41 1.32 11.61
N GLN A 46 -6.73 0.21 12.28
CA GLN A 46 -6.84 0.18 13.73
C GLN A 46 -5.50 0.54 14.38
N ASP A 47 -5.55 1.12 15.57
CA ASP A 47 -4.36 1.53 16.32
C ASP A 47 -3.41 0.34 16.48
N PHE A 48 -2.18 0.50 15.99
CA PHE A 48 -1.21 -0.60 15.93
C PHE A 48 -0.93 -1.21 17.31
N ILE A 49 -0.90 -0.38 18.37
CA ILE A 49 -0.73 -0.84 19.75
C ILE A 49 -1.92 -1.72 20.16
N SER A 50 -3.16 -1.33 19.87
CA SER A 50 -4.34 -2.15 20.20
C SER A 50 -4.32 -3.51 19.48
N VAL A 51 -3.92 -3.54 18.21
CA VAL A 51 -3.88 -4.78 17.42
C VAL A 51 -2.72 -5.69 17.82
N MET A 52 -1.59 -5.13 18.26
CA MET A 52 -0.35 -5.86 18.54
C MET A 52 -0.04 -6.01 20.05
N SER A 53 -0.70 -5.30 20.97
CA SER A 53 -0.40 -5.34 22.41
C SER A 53 -0.49 -6.74 23.04
N HIS A 54 -1.28 -7.64 22.44
CA HIS A 54 -1.44 -9.01 22.89
C HIS A 54 -0.85 -10.04 21.92
N LYS A 55 -0.14 -9.60 20.87
CA LYS A 55 0.34 -10.46 19.79
C LYS A 55 1.81 -10.17 19.56
N THR A 56 2.64 -11.21 19.51
CA THR A 56 4.01 -11.00 19.04
C THR A 56 3.97 -10.42 17.63
N PRO A 57 4.86 -9.47 17.28
CA PRO A 57 4.99 -8.96 15.92
C PRO A 57 5.53 -10.06 14.99
N SER A 58 4.66 -11.02 14.68
CA SER A 58 4.90 -12.17 13.82
C SER A 58 4.61 -11.80 12.37
N LYS A 59 5.14 -12.62 11.45
CA LYS A 59 4.95 -12.50 10.00
C LYS A 59 3.48 -12.59 9.56
N PHE A 60 2.56 -12.99 10.46
CA PHE A 60 1.15 -13.26 10.16
C PHE A 60 0.16 -12.28 10.79
N THR A 61 0.61 -11.27 11.55
CA THR A 61 -0.32 -10.31 12.15
C THR A 61 -0.61 -9.18 11.16
N ASP A 62 -1.77 -9.25 10.52
CA ASP A 62 -2.25 -8.20 9.61
C ASP A 62 -3.10 -7.17 10.36
N PRO A 63 -2.63 -5.91 10.50
CA PRO A 63 -3.42 -4.82 11.12
C PRO A 63 -4.60 -4.36 10.26
N CYS A 64 -4.66 -4.84 9.01
CA CYS A 64 -5.68 -4.55 8.03
C CYS A 64 -6.72 -5.69 7.91
N ALA A 65 -6.82 -6.56 8.91
CA ALA A 65 -7.70 -7.74 8.85
C ALA A 65 -9.17 -7.40 8.53
N HIS A 66 -9.65 -6.22 8.94
CA HIS A 66 -10.99 -5.75 8.61
C HIS A 66 -11.18 -5.47 7.11
N ALA A 67 -10.27 -4.69 6.49
CA ALA A 67 -10.35 -4.41 5.06
C ALA A 67 -10.09 -5.68 4.22
N ALA A 68 -9.24 -6.59 4.70
CA ALA A 68 -9.02 -7.89 4.07
C ALA A 68 -10.33 -8.70 4.00
N LYS A 69 -11.06 -8.81 5.13
CA LYS A 69 -12.37 -9.47 5.17
C LYS A 69 -13.39 -8.83 4.24
N LEU A 70 -13.40 -7.50 4.15
CA LEU A 70 -14.29 -6.79 3.23
C LEU A 70 -13.95 -7.04 1.76
N SER A 71 -12.65 -7.10 1.42
CA SER A 71 -12.23 -7.43 0.06
C SER A 71 -12.66 -8.84 -0.36
N MET A 72 -12.67 -9.79 0.59
CA MET A 72 -13.19 -11.13 0.36
C MET A 72 -14.71 -11.13 0.20
N LYS A 73 -15.44 -10.40 1.05
CA LYS A 73 -16.90 -10.28 0.91
C LYS A 73 -17.32 -9.71 -0.44
N CYS A 74 -16.65 -8.66 -0.90
CA CYS A 74 -16.92 -8.07 -2.20
C CYS A 74 -16.72 -9.09 -3.34
N LEU A 75 -15.70 -9.95 -3.24
CA LEU A 75 -15.50 -11.03 -4.21
C LEU A 75 -16.63 -12.06 -4.12
N ASP A 76 -17.05 -12.46 -2.93
CA ASP A 76 -18.15 -13.42 -2.74
C ASP A 76 -19.47 -12.89 -3.36
N ASP A 77 -19.76 -11.60 -3.19
CA ASP A 77 -20.99 -10.96 -3.69
C ASP A 77 -20.99 -10.73 -5.22
N HIS A 78 -19.81 -10.66 -5.83
CA HIS A 78 -19.64 -10.37 -7.26
C HIS A 78 -19.04 -11.52 -8.07
N ALA A 79 -19.23 -12.76 -7.60
CA ALA A 79 -18.73 -13.97 -8.28
C ALA A 79 -17.22 -13.90 -8.59
N TYR A 80 -16.44 -13.37 -7.65
CA TYR A 80 -14.99 -13.19 -7.69
C TYR A 80 -14.49 -12.24 -8.79
N ASP A 81 -15.35 -11.34 -9.27
CA ASP A 81 -14.98 -10.31 -10.21
C ASP A 81 -14.19 -9.17 -9.54
N ARG A 82 -12.86 -9.18 -9.74
CA ARG A 82 -11.94 -8.19 -9.16
C ARG A 82 -12.16 -6.79 -9.70
N SER A 83 -12.75 -6.63 -10.88
CA SER A 83 -12.95 -5.32 -11.51
C SER A 83 -13.91 -4.44 -10.71
N LYS A 84 -14.91 -5.06 -10.07
CA LYS A 84 -15.94 -4.38 -9.27
C LYS A 84 -15.47 -4.03 -7.86
N CYS A 85 -14.45 -4.74 -7.36
CA CYS A 85 -13.94 -4.58 -6.00
C CYS A 85 -12.69 -3.69 -5.88
N GLY A 86 -12.37 -2.92 -6.93
CA GLY A 86 -11.16 -2.08 -6.99
C GLY A 86 -11.03 -1.12 -5.80
N ASP A 87 -12.14 -0.50 -5.40
CA ASP A 87 -12.17 0.45 -4.29
C ASP A 87 -11.82 -0.23 -2.97
N VAL A 88 -12.37 -1.41 -2.70
CA VAL A 88 -12.10 -2.17 -1.46
C VAL A 88 -10.63 -2.60 -1.39
N PHE A 89 -10.04 -2.99 -2.53
CA PHE A 89 -8.61 -3.29 -2.60
C PHE A 89 -7.74 -2.05 -2.40
N SER A 90 -8.18 -0.89 -2.88
CA SER A 90 -7.47 0.37 -2.64
C SER A 90 -7.41 0.71 -1.15
N GLN A 91 -8.50 0.46 -0.42
CA GLN A 91 -8.60 0.68 1.01
C GLN A 91 -7.65 -0.25 1.78
N TYR A 92 -7.58 -1.54 1.41
CA TYR A 92 -6.61 -2.48 1.99
C TYR A 92 -5.15 -2.02 1.77
N ARG A 93 -4.82 -1.55 0.56
CA ARG A 93 -3.48 -1.03 0.23
C ARG A 93 -3.17 0.23 1.03
N GLU A 94 -4.13 1.13 1.18
CA GLU A 94 -3.94 2.39 1.91
C GLU A 94 -3.76 2.13 3.41
N CYS A 95 -4.55 1.24 4.00
CA CYS A 95 -4.38 0.83 5.39
C CYS A 95 -2.97 0.22 5.62
N LYS A 96 -2.49 -0.64 4.72
CA LYS A 96 -1.13 -1.20 4.82
C LYS A 96 -0.05 -0.12 4.71
N LYS A 97 -0.21 0.85 3.80
CA LYS A 97 0.71 2.00 3.66
C LYS A 97 0.69 2.88 4.90
N ALA A 98 -0.48 3.17 5.45
CA ALA A 98 -0.64 3.97 6.66
C ALA A 98 0.02 3.27 7.86
N TRP A 99 -0.15 1.96 8.00
CA TRP A 99 0.51 1.18 9.04
C TRP A 99 2.04 1.20 8.93
N ILE A 100 2.61 1.00 7.74
CA ILE A 100 4.07 1.07 7.55
C ILE A 100 4.60 2.47 7.89
N ARG A 101 3.87 3.52 7.49
CA ARG A 101 4.21 4.91 7.86
C ARG A 101 4.15 5.12 9.36
N GLN A 102 3.11 4.63 10.03
CA GLN A 102 2.95 4.74 11.47
C GLN A 102 4.08 4.01 12.20
N ARG A 103 4.39 2.77 11.81
CA ARG A 103 5.49 1.99 12.38
C ARG A 103 6.86 2.67 12.19
N ARG A 104 7.08 3.32 11.04
CA ARG A 104 8.31 4.09 10.81
C ARG A 104 8.37 5.32 11.73
N LYS A 105 7.26 6.02 11.91
CA LYS A 105 7.16 7.15 12.85
C LYS A 105 7.35 6.71 14.30
N ASP A 106 6.72 5.61 14.71
CA ASP A 106 6.83 5.08 16.08
C ASP A 106 8.29 4.70 16.40
N ARG A 107 9.05 4.18 15.42
CA ARG A 107 10.51 3.95 15.55
C ARG A 107 11.31 5.23 15.68
N LEU A 108 11.00 6.26 14.89
CA LEU A 108 11.70 7.55 14.95
C LEU A 108 11.41 8.30 16.25
N ASN A 109 10.19 8.15 16.77
CA ASN A 109 9.69 8.89 17.93
C ASN A 109 9.85 8.12 19.24
N ASN A 110 10.50 6.94 19.25
CA ASN A 110 10.65 6.06 20.42
C ASN A 110 9.34 5.88 21.22
N ARG A 111 8.23 5.60 20.52
CA ARG A 111 6.92 5.47 21.16
C ARG A 111 6.91 4.24 22.10
N PRO A 112 6.61 4.41 23.40
CA PRO A 112 6.55 3.29 24.34
C PRO A 112 5.45 2.30 23.95
N GLY A 113 5.73 0.99 24.09
CA GLY A 113 4.80 -0.10 23.73
C GLY A 113 4.68 -0.40 22.23
N ALA A 114 5.47 0.27 21.38
CA ALA A 114 5.48 0.01 19.94
C ALA A 114 6.44 -1.11 19.49
N PHE A 115 7.31 -1.56 20.39
CA PHE A 115 8.38 -2.50 20.11
C PHE A 115 8.65 -3.50 21.24
N ASP A 116 7.85 -3.44 22.30
CA ASP A 116 7.91 -4.35 23.45
C ASP A 116 7.12 -5.63 23.14
#